data_AF-A0A2D7JBR3-F1
#
_entry.id   AF-A0A2D7JBR3-F1
#
_cell.length_a   1.000
_cell.length_b   1.000
_cell.length_c   1.000
_cell.angle_alpha   90.00
_cell.angle_beta   90.00
_cell.angle_gamma   90.00
#
_symmetry.space_group_name_H-M   'P 1'
#
loop_
_entity.id
_entity.type
_entity.pdbx_description
1 polymer ?
#
loop_
_entity_poly.entity_id
_entity_poly.type
_entity_poly.pdbx_seq_one_letter_code
_entity_poly.pdbx_strand_id
1 'polypeptide(L)' 'MQSDDGLGGSLNEDELLRAALSAWSDQTMELLKWLEEQGDAVAGSRTPKQVMALGSFRTHLVMGLKALRYAEG' A
#
# COMPACT_ATOMS: atom_id res chain seq x y z
N MET A 1 23.29 3.14 -39.45
CA MET A 1 23.18 2.73 -38.03
C MET A 1 22.29 3.76 -37.37
N GLN A 2 20.98 3.53 -37.39
CA GLN A 2 20.01 4.36 -36.66
C GLN A 2 19.89 3.74 -35.27
N SER A 3 20.27 4.50 -34.25
CA SER A 3 20.06 4.17 -32.84
C SER A 3 18.61 4.48 -32.48
N ASP A 4 17.83 3.42 -32.29
CA ASP A 4 16.43 3.43 -31.88
C ASP A 4 16.33 3.22 -30.35
N ASP A 5 16.96 4.11 -29.57
CA ASP A 5 17.14 3.96 -28.12
C ASP A 5 16.32 4.97 -27.30
N GLY A 6 15.15 5.40 -27.79
CA GLY A 6 14.33 6.43 -27.14
C GLY A 6 13.16 5.92 -26.28
N LEU A 7 12.63 4.75 -26.59
CA LEU A 7 11.32 4.30 -26.05
C LEU A 7 11.42 3.11 -25.08
N GLY A 8 12.51 2.35 -25.10
CA GLY A 8 12.67 1.14 -24.28
C GLY A 8 12.95 1.38 -22.78
N GLY A 9 13.51 2.54 -22.40
CA GLY A 9 13.87 2.84 -21.01
C GLY A 9 12.69 3.31 -20.15
N SER A 10 11.89 4.24 -20.66
CA SER A 10 10.75 4.83 -19.92
C SER A 10 9.58 3.87 -19.74
N LEU A 11 9.33 2.97 -20.70
CA LEU A 11 8.28 1.96 -20.58
C LEU A 11 8.60 0.97 -19.45
N ASN A 12 9.88 0.61 -19.28
CA ASN A 12 10.31 -0.30 -18.22
C ASN A 12 10.18 0.32 -16.82
N GLU A 13 10.50 1.61 -16.65
CA GLU A 13 10.37 2.29 -15.35
C GLU A 13 8.91 2.43 -14.90
N ASP A 14 7.99 2.75 -15.83
CA ASP A 14 6.55 2.85 -15.56
C ASP A 14 5.96 1.46 -15.22
N GLU A 15 6.37 0.41 -15.93
CA GLU A 15 5.99 -0.98 -15.61
C GLU A 15 6.49 -1.42 -14.23
N LEU A 16 7.75 -1.10 -13.89
CA LEU A 16 8.32 -1.38 -12.56
C LEU A 16 7.57 -0.63 -11.46
N LEU A 17 7.22 0.64 -11.69
CA LEU A 17 6.44 1.43 -10.74
C LEU A 17 5.06 0.82 -10.54
N ARG A 18 4.33 0.48 -11.61
CA ARG A 18 3.03 -0.18 -11.52
C ARG A 18 3.11 -1.51 -10.78
N ALA A 19 4.13 -2.32 -11.05
CA ALA A 19 4.33 -3.58 -10.34
C ALA A 19 4.57 -3.36 -8.84
N ALA A 20 5.37 -2.36 -8.47
CA ALA A 20 5.63 -2.02 -7.07
C ALA A 20 4.37 -1.51 -6.37
N LEU A 21 3.55 -0.68 -7.04
CA LEU A 21 2.29 -0.17 -6.51
C LEU A 21 1.25 -1.28 -6.32
N SER A 22 1.15 -2.20 -7.29
CA SER A 22 0.29 -3.39 -7.18
C SER A 22 0.70 -4.25 -5.99
N ALA A 23 1.99 -4.56 -5.86
CA ALA A 23 2.50 -5.35 -4.74
C ALA A 23 2.24 -4.67 -3.39
N TRP A 24 2.41 -3.35 -3.31
CA TRP A 24 2.09 -2.58 -2.11
C TRP A 24 0.60 -2.63 -1.78
N SER A 25 -0.28 -2.52 -2.78
CA SER A 25 -1.73 -2.60 -2.61
C SER A 25 -2.14 -3.96 -2.01
N ASP A 26 -1.64 -5.05 -2.58
CA ASP A 26 -1.94 -6.41 -2.12
C ASP A 26 -1.50 -6.65 -0.67
N GLN A 27 -0.25 -6.29 -0.35
CA GLN A 27 0.29 -6.40 1.01
C GLN A 27 -0.48 -5.54 2.01
N THR A 28 -0.90 -4.34 1.60
CA THR A 28 -1.66 -3.43 2.45
C THR A 28 -3.06 -3.97 2.74
N MET A 29 -3.73 -4.58 1.76
CA MET A 29 -5.03 -5.22 1.95
C MET A 29 -4.94 -6.41 2.92
N GLU A 30 -3.91 -7.24 2.79
CA GLU A 30 -3.69 -8.38 3.71
C GLU A 30 -3.43 -7.91 5.15
N LEU A 31 -2.56 -6.90 5.32
CA LEU A 31 -2.30 -6.31 6.63
C LEU A 31 -3.57 -5.73 7.28
N LEU A 32 -4.40 -5.02 6.50
CA LEU A 32 -5.65 -4.47 6.99
C LEU A 32 -6.60 -5.57 7.49
N LYS A 33 -6.69 -6.69 6.78
CA LYS A 33 -7.46 -7.86 7.19
C LYS A 33 -6.94 -8.43 8.51
N TRP A 34 -5.63 -8.62 8.65
CA TRP A 34 -5.05 -9.09 9.91
C TRP A 34 -5.30 -8.13 11.08
N LEU A 35 -5.23 -6.81 10.84
CA LEU A 35 -5.53 -5.82 11.87
C LEU A 35 -6.99 -5.87 12.32
N GLU A 36 -7.93 -6.19 11.42
CA GLU A 36 -9.34 -6.41 11.74
C GLU A 36 -9.54 -7.70 12.55
N GLU A 37 -8.91 -8.80 12.14
CA GLU A 37 -9.01 -10.11 12.81
C GLU A 37 -8.42 -10.09 14.24
N GLN A 38 -7.43 -9.24 14.49
CA GLN A 38 -6.74 -9.15 15.79
C GLN A 38 -7.38 -8.14 16.76
N GLY A 39 -8.52 -7.54 16.42
CA GLY A 39 -9.12 -6.40 17.12
C GLY A 39 -9.14 -6.49 18.65
N ASP A 40 -9.68 -7.58 19.21
CA ASP A 40 -9.80 -7.76 20.67
C ASP A 40 -8.46 -8.15 21.32
N ALA A 41 -7.62 -8.93 20.63
CA ALA A 41 -6.30 -9.35 21.13
C ALA A 41 -5.30 -8.18 21.21
N VAL A 42 -5.44 -7.21 20.30
CA VAL A 42 -4.65 -5.97 20.26
C VAL A 42 -5.00 -5.06 21.44
N ALA A 43 -6.28 -4.98 21.82
CA ALA A 43 -6.72 -4.19 22.97
C ALA A 43 -6.22 -4.75 24.31
N GLY A 44 -6.12 -6.09 24.44
CA GLY A 44 -5.66 -6.74 25.67
C GLY A 44 -4.16 -6.67 25.94
N SER A 45 -3.33 -6.45 24.91
CA SER A 45 -1.86 -6.51 25.00
C SER A 45 -1.15 -5.16 24.82
N ARG A 46 -1.89 -4.08 24.53
CA ARG A 46 -1.34 -2.76 24.20
C ARG A 46 -1.85 -1.67 25.11
N THR A 47 -1.05 -0.61 25.27
CA THR A 47 -1.48 0.62 25.94
C THR A 47 -2.55 1.35 25.11
N PRO A 48 -3.41 2.18 25.74
CA PRO A 48 -4.39 2.99 25.02
C PRO A 48 -3.78 3.83 23.89
N LYS A 49 -2.59 4.41 24.11
CA LYS A 49 -1.87 5.20 23.11
C LYS A 49 -1.47 4.37 21.89
N GLN A 50 -1.05 3.12 22.09
CA GLN A 50 -0.70 2.20 21.00
C GLN A 50 -1.93 1.74 20.22
N VAL A 51 -3.07 1.50 20.90
CA VAL A 51 -4.34 1.19 20.23
C VAL A 51 -4.80 2.35 19.36
N MET A 52 -4.75 3.58 19.88
CA MET A 52 -5.07 4.78 19.11
C MET A 52 -4.16 4.97 17.90
N ALA A 53 -2.84 4.82 18.09
CA ALA A 53 -1.88 4.93 17.00
C ALA A 53 -2.15 3.89 15.90
N LEU A 54 -2.53 2.66 16.26
CA LEU A 54 -2.90 1.63 15.29
C LEU A 54 -4.18 1.98 14.53
N GLY A 55 -5.17 2.54 15.22
CA GLY A 55 -6.38 3.07 14.59
C GLY A 55 -6.08 4.15 13.56
N SER A 56 -5.23 5.13 13.93
CA SER A 56 -4.76 6.15 12.99
C SER A 56 -3.99 5.54 11.82
N PHE A 57 -3.10 4.59 12.08
CA PHE A 57 -2.32 3.90 11.04
C PHE A 57 -3.23 3.18 10.03
N ARG A 58 -4.23 2.43 10.50
CA ARG A 58 -5.25 1.77 9.66
C ARG A 58 -5.95 2.76 8.74
N THR A 59 -6.36 3.91 9.26
CA THR A 59 -7.00 4.98 8.46
C THR A 59 -6.08 5.46 7.33
N HIS A 60 -4.79 5.66 7.60
CA HIS A 60 -3.84 6.12 6.57
C HIS A 60 -3.62 5.07 5.47
N LEU A 61 -3.55 3.78 5.81
CA LEU A 61 -3.45 2.71 4.82
C LEU A 61 -4.66 2.69 3.88
N VAL A 62 -5.88 2.79 4.43
CA VAL A 62 -7.12 2.86 3.64
C VAL A 62 -7.14 4.10 2.74
N MET A 63 -6.68 5.25 3.25
CA MET A 63 -6.56 6.47 2.44
C MET A 63 -5.55 6.31 1.31
N GLY A 64 -4.40 5.68 1.57
CA GLY A 64 -3.39 5.39 0.55
C GLY A 64 -3.95 4.48 -0.56
N LEU A 65 -4.65 3.41 -0.21
CA LEU A 65 -5.30 2.53 -1.20
C LEU A 65 -6.32 3.28 -2.07
N LYS A 66 -7.12 4.17 -1.47
CA LYS A 66 -8.07 5.01 -2.21
C LYS A 66 -7.35 5.95 -3.16
N ALA A 67 -6.29 6.60 -2.70
CA ALA A 67 -5.49 7.52 -3.51
C ALA A 67 -4.80 6.79 -4.68
N LEU A 68 -4.24 5.60 -4.43
CA LEU A 68 -3.64 4.76 -5.46
C LEU A 68 -4.67 4.38 -6.53
N ARG A 69 -5.85 3.92 -6.14
CA ARG A 69 -6.93 3.60 -7.08
C ARG A 69 -7.36 4.79 -7.94
N TYR A 70 -7.28 6.01 -7.42
CA TYR A 70 -7.53 7.22 -8.22
C TYR A 70 -6.37 7.57 -9.16
N ALA A 71 -5.14 7.25 -8.78
CA ALA A 71 -3.95 7.50 -9.61
C ALA A 71 -3.82 6.48 -10.76
N GLU A 72 -4.37 5.28 -10.60
CA GLU A 72 -4.39 4.21 -11.63
C GLU A 72 -5.65 4.26 -12.52
N GLY A 73 -6.60 5.15 -12.22
CA GLY A 73 -7.89 5.29 -12.91
C GLY A 73 -7.85 6.15 -14.17
#